data_AF-A0A2X2Y8L7-F1
#
_entry.id   AF-A0A2X2Y8L7-F1
#
_cell.length_a   1.000
_cell.length_b   1.000
_cell.length_c   1.000
_cell.angle_alpha   90.00
_cell.angle_beta   90.00
_cell.angle_gamma   90.00
#
_symmetry.space_group_name_H-M   'P 1'
#
loop_
_entity.id
_entity.type
_entity.pdbx_description
1 polymer ?
#
loop_
_entity_poly.entity_id
_entity_poly.type
_entity_poly.pdbx_seq_one_letter_code
_entity_poly.pdbx_strand_id
1 'polypeptide(L)'
;MSINRSGQFRKKKIHFTQVSNMALRDPALSLKAKGLYSLINSYITMENYTLYKNKLKQDVKEGEKAFESTWNELKSCGYLIQYRLQDPKTKQFYYEYELLDEADIELANKIHNSQNRKKQEEKSHTPKKVGMDKKFEKTKKAIPTKREGMDNGYSGKVGVYNNTNLNNTNLNNTTSSSSSTQTLDELYVLFEEAFNKKPSSYMKKKIDTFIENSNLEFVIEVFKLLYRT
;
A
#
# COMPACT_ATOMS: atom_id res chain seq x y z
N MET A 1 42.42 -15.19 18.30
CA MET A 1 42.60 -14.53 17.00
C MET A 1 43.52 -13.34 17.18
N SER A 2 44.69 -13.33 16.54
CA SER A 2 45.59 -12.18 16.53
C SER A 2 44.99 -11.08 15.63
N ILE A 3 44.79 -9.89 16.18
CA ILE A 3 44.30 -8.74 15.41
C ILE A 3 45.49 -8.22 14.60
N ASN A 4 45.49 -8.46 13.30
CA ASN A 4 46.48 -7.90 12.39
C ASN A 4 46.29 -6.37 12.34
N ARG A 5 47.34 -5.61 12.66
CA ARG A 5 47.34 -4.14 12.71
C ARG A 5 48.17 -3.51 11.59
N SER A 6 48.35 -4.19 10.45
CA SER A 6 49.10 -3.69 9.28
C SER A 6 48.43 -2.53 8.52
N GLY A 7 47.56 -1.75 9.18
CA GLY A 7 46.71 -0.74 8.58
C GLY A 7 45.35 -1.31 8.13
N GLN A 8 44.27 -0.58 8.40
CA GLN A 8 42.91 -0.92 7.95
C GLN A 8 42.28 0.27 7.23
N PHE A 9 41.48 0.00 6.21
CA PHE A 9 40.70 1.04 5.53
C PHE A 9 39.52 1.48 6.40
N ARG A 10 39.22 2.79 6.40
CA ARG A 10 37.98 3.30 6.99
C ARG A 10 36.81 2.95 6.08
N LYS A 11 35.69 2.52 6.65
CA LYS A 11 34.45 2.32 5.88
C LYS A 11 33.99 3.66 5.30
N LYS A 12 33.71 3.67 3.99
CA LYS A 12 33.11 4.83 3.33
C LYS A 12 31.66 4.97 3.78
N LYS A 13 31.23 6.20 4.11
CA LYS A 13 29.80 6.49 4.33
C LYS A 13 29.08 6.50 2.99
N ILE A 14 28.05 5.68 2.87
CA ILE A 14 27.19 5.58 1.68
C ILE A 14 25.87 6.30 2.01
N HIS A 15 25.50 7.28 1.20
CA HIS A 15 24.29 8.10 1.38
C HIS A 15 23.26 7.86 0.26
N PHE A 16 23.31 6.69 -0.36
CA PHE A 16 22.37 6.26 -1.39
C PHE A 16 21.96 4.82 -1.15
N THR A 17 20.79 4.44 -1.66
CA THR A 17 20.36 3.05 -1.67
C THR A 17 20.09 2.62 -3.11
N GLN A 18 20.48 1.40 -3.43
CA GLN A 18 20.12 0.77 -4.70
C GLN A 18 18.81 0.03 -4.47
N VAL A 19 17.88 0.07 -5.43
CA VAL A 19 16.55 -0.53 -5.31
C VAL A 19 16.27 -1.29 -6.60
N SER A 20 15.60 -2.45 -6.50
CA SER A 20 15.22 -3.25 -7.66
C SER A 20 14.41 -2.44 -8.68
N ASN A 21 14.87 -2.46 -9.92
CA ASN A 21 14.11 -1.89 -11.04
C ASN A 21 12.82 -2.67 -11.29
N MET A 22 12.75 -3.96 -10.94
CA MET A 22 11.54 -4.74 -11.11
C MET A 22 10.44 -4.21 -10.20
N ALA A 23 10.73 -3.98 -8.92
CA ALA A 23 9.79 -3.35 -8.00
C ALA A 23 9.45 -1.89 -8.38
N LEU A 24 10.45 -1.07 -8.73
CA LEU A 24 10.22 0.34 -9.06
C LEU A 24 9.40 0.54 -10.34
N ARG A 25 9.54 -0.36 -11.31
CA ARG A 25 8.88 -0.25 -12.62
C ARG A 25 7.63 -1.11 -12.73
N ASP A 26 7.31 -1.92 -11.74
CA ASP A 26 6.08 -2.72 -11.75
C ASP A 26 4.84 -1.79 -11.79
N PRO A 27 3.97 -1.90 -12.81
CA PRO A 27 2.72 -1.14 -12.86
C PRO A 27 1.68 -1.59 -11.81
N ALA A 28 1.81 -2.79 -11.24
CA ALA A 28 0.92 -3.29 -10.19
C ALA A 28 1.13 -2.59 -8.84
N LEU A 29 2.30 -2.00 -8.63
CA LEU A 29 2.61 -1.24 -7.42
C LEU A 29 2.27 0.25 -7.56
N SER A 30 1.55 0.78 -6.58
CA SER A 30 1.36 2.21 -6.43
C SER A 30 2.65 2.94 -6.04
N LEU A 31 2.70 4.26 -6.27
CA LEU A 31 3.86 5.08 -5.88
C LEU A 31 4.14 5.02 -4.37
N LYS A 32 3.10 4.96 -3.53
CA LYS A 32 3.25 4.77 -2.08
C LYS A 32 3.91 3.44 -1.75
N ALA A 33 3.57 2.37 -2.47
CA ALA A 33 4.16 1.05 -2.27
C ALA A 33 5.62 1.01 -2.74
N LYS A 34 5.93 1.66 -3.87
CA LYS A 34 7.31 1.84 -4.35
C LYS A 34 8.16 2.65 -3.37
N GLY A 35 7.59 3.71 -2.79
CA GLY A 35 8.24 4.50 -1.75
C GLY A 35 8.53 3.68 -0.49
N LEU A 36 7.53 2.93 -0.01
CA LEU A 36 7.69 2.06 1.16
C LEU A 36 8.69 0.93 0.90
N TYR A 37 8.64 0.28 -0.27
CA TYR A 37 9.63 -0.71 -0.70
C TYR A 37 11.04 -0.15 -0.64
N SER A 38 11.26 1.02 -1.23
CA SER A 38 12.57 1.68 -1.27
C SER A 38 13.07 2.04 0.13
N LEU A 39 12.18 2.51 1.00
CA LEU A 39 12.50 2.81 2.39
C LEU A 39 12.91 1.56 3.15
N ILE A 40 12.16 0.46 3.03
CA ILE A 40 12.52 -0.83 3.65
C ILE A 40 13.89 -1.28 3.14
N ASN A 41 14.12 -1.24 1.83
CA ASN A 41 15.38 -1.65 1.22
C ASN A 41 16.58 -0.87 1.77
N SER A 42 16.38 0.43 2.01
CA SER A 42 17.42 1.29 2.57
C SER A 42 17.90 0.89 3.96
N TYR A 43 17.02 0.29 4.78
CA TYR A 43 17.36 -0.18 6.11
C TYR A 43 17.92 -1.60 6.12
N ILE A 44 17.31 -2.53 5.37
CA ILE A 44 17.71 -3.95 5.43
C ILE A 44 19.09 -4.21 4.80
N THR A 45 19.55 -3.31 3.94
CA THR A 45 20.91 -3.35 3.36
C THR A 45 21.99 -2.77 4.30
N MET A 46 21.61 -2.17 5.43
CA MET A 46 22.57 -1.64 6.41
C MET A 46 23.17 -2.76 7.26
N GLU A 47 24.50 -2.80 7.34
CA GLU A 47 25.21 -3.76 8.20
C GLU A 47 24.87 -3.54 9.69
N ASN A 48 24.61 -4.64 10.41
CA ASN A 48 24.32 -4.66 11.85
C ASN A 48 23.06 -3.90 12.27
N TYR A 49 22.12 -3.71 11.35
CA TYR A 49 20.83 -3.09 11.63
C TYR A 49 19.69 -4.11 11.49
N THR A 50 18.79 -4.15 12.46
CA THR A 50 17.56 -4.94 12.38
C THR A 50 16.37 -4.01 12.28
N LEU A 51 15.70 -4.05 11.13
CA LEU A 51 14.51 -3.25 10.89
C LEU A 51 13.27 -3.90 11.50
N TYR A 52 12.51 -3.12 12.27
CA TYR A 52 11.21 -3.53 12.81
C TYR A 52 10.09 -2.74 12.14
N LYS A 53 8.95 -3.40 11.87
CA LYS A 53 7.76 -2.76 11.27
C LYS A 53 7.31 -1.50 12.03
N ASN A 54 7.38 -1.51 13.36
CA ASN A 54 7.01 -0.35 14.18
C ASN A 54 7.95 0.84 13.98
N LYS A 55 9.23 0.60 13.67
CA LYS A 55 10.18 1.68 13.36
C LYS A 55 9.79 2.38 12.07
N LEU A 56 9.43 1.61 11.02
CA LEU A 56 8.90 2.17 9.77
C LEU A 56 7.67 3.04 10.02
N LYS A 57 6.72 2.56 10.82
CA LYS A 57 5.51 3.33 11.18
C LYS A 57 5.81 4.67 11.85
N GLN A 58 6.89 4.76 12.61
CA GLN A 58 7.31 6.00 13.27
C GLN A 58 8.04 6.95 12.33
N ASP A 59 8.71 6.42 11.30
CA ASP A 59 9.52 7.21 10.36
C ASP A 59 8.72 7.76 9.19
N VAL A 60 7.54 7.19 8.90
CA VAL A 60 6.62 7.66 7.86
C VAL A 60 5.69 8.76 8.39
N LYS A 61 5.23 9.65 7.50
CA LYS A 61 4.27 10.71 7.85
C LYS A 61 2.83 10.24 7.69
N GLU A 62 2.63 9.18 6.93
CA GLU A 62 1.36 8.57 6.63
C GLU A 62 0.71 7.99 7.89
N GLY A 63 -0.62 8.12 7.99
CA GLY A 63 -1.36 7.52 9.09
C GLY A 63 -1.33 5.99 9.04
N GLU A 64 -1.52 5.36 10.22
CA GLU A 64 -1.49 3.91 10.41
C GLU A 64 -2.28 3.11 9.36
N LYS A 65 -3.50 3.55 9.02
CA LYS A 65 -4.34 2.88 8.01
C LYS A 65 -3.73 2.93 6.60
N ALA A 66 -3.14 4.07 6.23
CA ALA A 66 -2.49 4.22 4.94
C ALA A 66 -1.23 3.37 4.88
N PHE A 67 -0.43 3.34 5.95
CA PHE A 67 0.73 2.46 6.06
C PHE A 67 0.33 0.98 5.93
N GLU A 68 -0.66 0.51 6.69
CA GLU A 68 -1.11 -0.88 6.62
C GLU A 68 -1.72 -1.24 5.26
N SER A 69 -2.41 -0.31 4.60
CA SER A 69 -2.88 -0.50 3.23
C SER A 69 -1.71 -0.73 2.27
N THR A 70 -0.67 0.12 2.34
CA THR A 70 0.53 -0.01 1.50
C THR A 70 1.33 -1.28 1.83
N TRP A 71 1.42 -1.64 3.11
CA TRP A 71 2.07 -2.87 3.56
C TRP A 71 1.38 -4.11 3.00
N ASN A 72 0.03 -4.13 3.01
CA ASN A 72 -0.75 -5.22 2.45
C ASN A 72 -0.65 -5.28 0.92
N GLU A 73 -0.54 -4.13 0.26
CA GLU A 73 -0.31 -4.06 -1.19
C GLU A 73 1.00 -4.75 -1.59
N LEU A 74 2.11 -4.47 -0.88
CA LEU A 74 3.38 -5.17 -1.10
C LEU A 74 3.26 -6.69 -0.90
N LYS A 75 2.47 -7.12 0.08
CA LYS A 75 2.20 -8.55 0.31
C LYS A 75 1.39 -9.16 -0.82
N SER A 76 0.32 -8.50 -1.27
CA SER A 76 -0.56 -9.02 -2.32
C SER A 76 0.12 -9.07 -3.68
N CYS A 77 1.01 -8.12 -3.97
CA CYS A 77 1.80 -8.08 -5.19
C CYS A 77 3.02 -9.03 -5.16
N GLY A 78 3.24 -9.77 -4.07
CA GLY A 78 4.31 -10.77 -4.00
C GLY A 78 5.70 -10.21 -3.70
N TYR A 79 5.82 -8.94 -3.30
CA TYR A 79 7.12 -8.32 -2.95
C TYR A 79 7.49 -8.45 -1.48
N LEU A 80 6.51 -8.73 -0.61
CA LEU A 80 6.73 -8.84 0.82
C LEU A 80 6.15 -10.14 1.37
N ILE A 81 7.03 -11.03 1.81
CA ILE A 81 6.63 -12.27 2.47
C ILE A 81 6.64 -12.04 3.97
N GLN A 82 5.61 -12.55 4.65
CA GLN A 82 5.49 -12.50 6.09
C GLN A 82 5.57 -13.93 6.64
N TYR A 83 6.54 -14.16 7.51
CA TYR A 83 6.72 -15.41 8.23
C TYR A 83 6.21 -15.26 9.66
N ARG A 84 5.22 -16.07 10.05
CA ARG A 84 4.81 -16.19 11.45
C ARG A 84 5.57 -17.36 12.07
N LEU A 85 6.43 -17.04 13.02
CA LEU A 85 7.32 -17.99 13.70
C LEU A 85 6.97 -18.05 15.18
N GLN A 86 7.41 -19.13 15.83
CA GLN A 86 7.26 -19.30 17.27
C GLN A 86 8.63 -19.61 17.86
N ASP A 87 8.99 -18.85 18.90
CA ASP A 87 10.23 -19.09 19.62
C ASP A 87 10.16 -20.48 20.29
N PRO A 88 11.13 -21.38 20.03
CA PRO A 88 11.08 -22.73 20.57
C PRO A 88 11.15 -22.77 22.10
N LYS A 89 11.81 -21.79 22.73
CA LYS A 89 12.00 -21.69 24.19
C LYS A 89 10.84 -20.97 24.84
N THR A 90 10.54 -19.75 24.39
CA THR A 90 9.54 -18.88 25.06
C THR A 90 8.11 -19.17 24.59
N LYS A 91 7.94 -19.92 23.49
CA LYS A 91 6.66 -20.17 22.82
C LYS A 91 5.95 -18.90 22.33
N GLN A 92 6.62 -17.75 22.37
CA GLN A 92 6.07 -16.49 21.90
C GLN A 92 6.08 -16.44 20.37
N PHE A 93 4.99 -15.95 19.79
CA PHE A 93 4.94 -15.71 18.35
C PHE A 93 5.66 -14.41 17.99
N TYR A 94 6.40 -14.45 16.89
CA TYR A 94 7.03 -13.29 16.28
C TYR A 94 6.90 -13.36 14.76
N TYR A 95 7.22 -12.25 14.11
CA TYR A 95 7.11 -12.12 12.67
C TYR A 95 8.46 -11.74 12.07
N GLU A 96 8.83 -12.45 11.02
CA GLU A 96 9.93 -12.07 10.13
C GLU A 96 9.34 -11.67 8.77
N TYR A 97 10.07 -10.82 8.06
CA TYR A 97 9.67 -10.30 6.77
C TYR A 97 10.81 -10.44 5.79
N GLU A 98 10.48 -10.85 4.57
CA GLU A 98 11.42 -10.94 3.46
C GLU A 98 10.90 -10.03 2.34
N LEU A 99 11.77 -9.11 1.93
CA LEU A 99 11.53 -8.22 0.80
C LEU A 99 12.19 -8.84 -0.43
N LEU A 100 11.42 -9.09 -1.49
CA LEU A 100 11.92 -9.70 -2.71
C LEU A 100 12.20 -8.65 -3.78
N ASP A 101 13.26 -8.84 -4.57
CA ASP A 101 13.55 -7.97 -5.71
C ASP A 101 12.62 -8.23 -6.91
N GLU A 102 12.18 -9.48 -7.08
CA GLU A 102 11.20 -9.93 -8.06
C GLU A 102 9.95 -10.44 -7.34
N ALA A 103 8.77 -10.13 -7.88
CA ALA A 103 7.52 -10.56 -7.27
C ALA A 103 7.35 -12.08 -7.34
N ASP A 104 7.08 -12.71 -6.20
CA ASP A 104 6.68 -14.12 -6.13
C ASP A 104 5.31 -14.25 -5.43
N ILE A 105 4.27 -14.14 -6.25
CA ILE A 105 2.88 -14.21 -5.81
C ILE A 105 2.53 -15.63 -5.33
N GLU A 106 3.10 -16.67 -5.94
CA GLU A 106 2.83 -18.06 -5.59
C GLU A 106 3.39 -18.39 -4.22
N LEU A 107 4.64 -18.01 -3.95
CA LEU A 107 5.28 -18.17 -2.66
C LEU A 107 4.57 -17.35 -1.58
N ALA A 108 4.25 -16.09 -1.85
CA ALA A 108 3.49 -15.25 -0.93
C ALA A 108 2.16 -15.91 -0.53
N ASN A 109 1.38 -16.36 -1.52
CA ASN A 109 0.12 -17.06 -1.29
C ASN A 109 0.30 -18.36 -0.52
N LYS A 110 1.28 -19.19 -0.89
CA LYS A 110 1.58 -20.46 -0.22
C LYS A 110 1.91 -20.25 1.26
N ILE A 111 2.80 -19.31 1.56
CA ILE A 111 3.24 -19.03 2.93
C ILE A 111 2.08 -18.43 3.74
N HIS A 112 1.41 -17.39 3.24
CA HIS A 112 0.34 -16.71 3.99
C HIS A 112 -0.86 -17.66 4.24
N ASN A 113 -1.22 -18.51 3.27
CA ASN A 113 -2.30 -19.49 3.42
C ASN A 113 -1.95 -20.60 4.43
N SER A 114 -0.71 -21.10 4.42
CA SER A 114 -0.27 -22.14 5.36
C SER A 114 -0.36 -21.68 6.83
N GLN A 115 -0.07 -20.40 7.09
CA GLN A 115 -0.10 -19.81 8.42
C GLN A 115 -1.55 -19.58 8.91
N ASN A 116 -2.49 -19.36 8.00
CA ASN A 116 -3.91 -19.23 8.34
C ASN A 116 -4.56 -20.57 8.71
N ARG A 117 -4.15 -21.68 8.07
CA ARG A 117 -4.68 -23.03 8.38
C ARG A 117 -4.32 -23.50 9.79
N LYS A 118 -3.08 -23.31 10.24
CA LYS A 118 -2.66 -23.63 11.62
C LYS A 118 -3.50 -22.93 12.69
N LYS A 119 -4.02 -21.73 12.40
CA LYS A 119 -4.89 -20.97 13.32
C LYS A 119 -6.29 -21.60 13.49
N GLN A 120 -6.76 -22.42 12.54
CA GLN A 120 -8.05 -23.11 12.64
C GLN A 120 -7.94 -24.46 13.34
N GLU A 121 -6.85 -25.22 13.12
CA GLU A 121 -6.61 -26.51 13.78
C GLU A 121 -6.43 -26.35 15.31
N GLU A 122 -5.73 -25.30 15.76
CA GLU A 122 -5.52 -25.01 17.19
C GLU A 122 -6.81 -24.59 17.95
N LYS A 123 -7.91 -24.27 17.25
CA LYS A 123 -9.18 -23.89 17.88
C LYS A 123 -10.18 -25.05 18.03
N SER A 124 -9.81 -26.27 17.64
CA SER A 124 -10.67 -27.46 17.74
C SER A 124 -10.63 -28.10 19.14
N HIS A 125 -11.03 -27.37 20.17
CA HIS A 125 -11.41 -27.98 21.45
C HIS A 125 -12.89 -28.38 21.40
N THR A 126 -13.14 -29.66 21.19
CA THR A 126 -14.47 -30.29 21.35
C THR A 126 -14.99 -30.02 22.77
N PRO A 127 -16.16 -29.39 22.94
CA PRO A 127 -16.78 -29.28 24.25
C PRO A 127 -17.26 -30.67 24.69
N LYS A 128 -16.70 -31.19 25.78
CA LYS A 128 -17.26 -32.36 26.49
C LYS A 128 -18.64 -31.96 27.01
N LYS A 129 -19.70 -32.50 26.40
CA LYS A 129 -21.04 -32.53 27.01
C LYS A 129 -20.98 -33.43 28.23
N VAL A 130 -20.97 -32.83 29.42
CA VAL A 130 -21.36 -33.51 30.66
C VAL A 130 -22.70 -32.89 31.06
N GLY A 131 -23.77 -33.68 30.93
CA GLY A 131 -25.10 -33.30 31.37
C GLY A 131 -25.20 -33.37 32.89
N MET A 132 -25.98 -32.47 33.48
CA MET A 132 -26.62 -32.71 34.76
C MET A 132 -27.82 -31.77 34.91
N ASP A 133 -29.02 -32.33 34.78
CA ASP A 133 -30.27 -31.71 35.19
C ASP A 133 -30.26 -31.45 36.72
N LYS A 134 -30.80 -30.30 37.16
CA LYS A 134 -31.88 -30.23 38.17
C LYS A 134 -32.23 -28.78 38.53
N LYS A 135 -33.55 -28.52 38.49
CA LYS A 135 -34.25 -27.37 39.05
C LYS A 135 -34.06 -27.28 40.57
N PHE A 136 -33.91 -26.07 41.11
CA PHE A 136 -34.57 -25.67 42.37
C PHE A 136 -34.92 -24.19 42.33
N GLU A 137 -36.14 -23.89 42.76
CA GLU A 137 -36.77 -22.57 42.79
C GLU A 137 -36.85 -22.08 44.25
N LYS A 138 -36.97 -20.75 44.41
CA LYS A 138 -37.31 -19.93 45.61
C LYS A 138 -36.11 -19.62 46.51
N THR A 139 -35.87 -18.36 46.89
CA THR A 139 -36.78 -17.55 47.73
C THR A 139 -36.68 -16.03 47.53
N LYS A 140 -37.80 -15.38 47.86
CA LYS A 140 -38.17 -13.95 47.75
C LYS A 140 -37.47 -13.01 48.75
N LYS A 141 -37.55 -11.70 48.44
CA LYS A 141 -37.67 -10.46 49.27
C LYS A 141 -36.62 -9.41 48.86
N ALA A 142 -36.85 -8.11 48.66
CA ALA A 142 -38.01 -7.21 48.81
C ALA A 142 -37.78 -5.93 47.94
N ILE A 143 -38.84 -5.17 47.69
CA ILE A 143 -38.92 -3.84 47.02
C ILE A 143 -39.00 -2.76 48.16
N PRO A 144 -38.93 -1.40 48.01
CA PRO A 144 -38.42 -0.39 47.04
C PRO A 144 -37.40 0.60 47.73
N THR A 145 -36.81 1.69 47.18
CA THR A 145 -37.38 2.99 46.75
C THR A 145 -36.26 3.99 46.34
N LYS A 146 -36.53 4.79 45.27
CA LYS A 146 -36.14 6.21 44.97
C LYS A 146 -34.64 6.60 45.01
N ARG A 147 -34.11 7.56 44.26
CA ARG A 147 -34.38 8.44 43.10
C ARG A 147 -32.95 8.95 42.73
N GLU A 148 -32.60 9.24 41.50
CA GLU A 148 -32.70 10.58 40.93
C GLU A 148 -32.32 10.49 39.45
N GLY A 149 -33.06 11.21 38.61
CA GLY A 149 -32.77 11.30 37.19
C GLY A 149 -31.51 12.12 36.94
N MET A 150 -30.72 11.67 35.97
CA MET A 150 -30.18 12.59 34.98
C MET A 150 -30.50 12.00 33.62
N ASP A 151 -31.54 12.57 33.03
CA ASP A 151 -31.85 12.52 31.62
C ASP A 151 -30.65 13.05 30.84
N ASN A 152 -30.30 12.34 29.76
CA ASN A 152 -29.69 12.90 28.56
C ASN A 152 -29.82 11.82 27.48
N GLY A 153 -31.01 11.79 26.90
CA GLY A 153 -31.30 11.00 25.72
C GLY A 153 -30.33 11.27 24.57
N TYR A 154 -29.92 10.19 23.92
CA TYR A 154 -29.66 10.22 22.48
C TYR A 154 -30.57 9.18 21.83
N SER A 155 -31.70 9.65 21.31
CA SER A 155 -32.43 8.95 20.27
C SER A 155 -31.59 9.03 18.99
N GLY A 156 -30.87 7.97 18.66
CA GLY A 156 -30.13 7.84 17.41
C GLY A 156 -30.63 6.65 16.64
N LYS A 157 -31.44 6.89 15.61
CA LYS A 157 -31.94 5.89 14.66
C LYS A 157 -30.78 5.04 14.13
N VAL A 158 -31.01 3.73 14.03
CA VAL A 158 -30.16 2.79 13.30
C VAL A 158 -30.14 3.24 11.82
N GLY A 159 -29.12 4.01 11.46
CA GLY A 159 -28.87 4.43 10.08
C GLY A 159 -27.89 3.48 9.43
N VAL A 160 -28.32 2.83 8.35
CA VAL A 160 -27.42 2.17 7.40
C VAL A 160 -26.68 3.28 6.65
N TYR A 161 -25.44 3.58 7.03
CA TYR A 161 -24.62 4.52 6.28
C TYR A 161 -23.96 3.80 5.10
N ASN A 162 -24.66 3.80 3.97
CA ASN A 162 -24.03 3.68 2.66
C ASN A 162 -23.46 5.06 2.32
N ASN A 163 -22.15 5.27 2.54
CA ASN A 163 -21.48 6.44 1.99
C ASN A 163 -20.42 6.01 0.97
N THR A 164 -20.92 5.50 -0.17
CA THR A 164 -20.17 5.49 -1.42
C THR A 164 -20.66 6.69 -2.21
N ASN A 165 -19.97 7.83 -2.07
CA ASN A 165 -20.13 8.93 -3.02
C ASN A 165 -19.14 8.68 -4.18
N LEU A 166 -19.67 8.23 -5.32
CA LEU A 166 -18.92 7.91 -6.54
C LEU A 166 -18.65 9.15 -7.43
N ASN A 167 -18.95 10.37 -6.98
CA ASN A 167 -18.86 11.57 -7.82
C ASN A 167 -17.95 12.68 -7.26
N ASN A 168 -16.70 12.37 -6.93
CA ASN A 168 -15.69 13.43 -6.79
C ASN A 168 -14.34 13.04 -7.39
N THR A 169 -14.30 12.92 -8.72
CA THR A 169 -13.08 13.08 -9.50
C THR A 169 -12.94 14.55 -9.87
N ASN A 170 -12.34 15.34 -8.98
CA ASN A 170 -11.71 16.60 -9.39
C ASN A 170 -10.20 16.36 -9.52
N LEU A 171 -9.76 16.10 -10.75
CA LEU A 171 -8.37 15.81 -11.14
C LEU A 171 -7.59 17.09 -11.51
N ASN A 172 -7.85 18.21 -10.83
CA ASN A 172 -7.15 19.47 -11.11
C ASN A 172 -6.32 19.90 -9.90
N ASN A 173 -5.12 19.33 -9.76
CA ASN A 173 -3.98 20.06 -9.18
C ASN A 173 -2.68 19.30 -9.36
N THR A 174 -2.00 19.52 -10.48
CA THR A 174 -0.53 19.71 -10.51
C THR A 174 -0.18 20.50 -11.77
N THR A 175 -0.11 21.83 -11.65
CA THR A 175 0.67 22.65 -12.58
C THR A 175 1.98 23.00 -11.88
N SER A 176 3.00 22.16 -12.06
CA SER A 176 4.39 22.60 -11.88
C SER A 176 4.78 23.40 -13.11
N SER A 177 4.94 24.69 -12.92
CA SER A 177 5.44 25.65 -13.89
C SER A 177 6.90 25.36 -14.25
N SER A 178 7.14 24.96 -15.50
CA SER A 178 8.39 25.22 -16.22
C SER A 178 8.12 25.33 -17.73
N SER A 179 8.15 26.59 -18.20
CA SER A 179 8.40 27.08 -19.57
C SER A 179 7.62 26.49 -20.76
N SER A 180 6.88 27.39 -21.41
CA SER A 180 6.09 27.27 -22.65
C SER A 180 4.84 26.40 -22.54
N THR A 181 3.67 27.04 -22.51
CA THR A 181 2.38 26.37 -22.68
C THR A 181 2.33 25.84 -24.11
N GLN A 182 2.79 24.61 -24.33
CA GLN A 182 2.59 23.94 -25.61
C GLN A 182 1.10 23.66 -25.76
N THR A 183 0.47 24.37 -26.69
CA THR A 183 -0.99 24.34 -26.86
C THR A 183 -1.42 23.24 -27.82
N LEU A 184 -2.68 22.82 -27.71
CA LEU A 184 -3.29 21.86 -28.64
C LEU A 184 -3.30 22.42 -30.09
N ASP A 185 -3.33 23.75 -30.22
CA ASP A 185 -3.20 24.45 -31.50
C ASP A 185 -1.83 24.22 -32.15
N GLU A 186 -0.73 24.16 -31.37
CA GLU A 186 0.59 23.84 -31.89
C GLU A 186 0.65 22.43 -32.49
N LEU A 187 -0.02 21.45 -31.89
CA LEU A 187 -0.09 20.10 -32.43
C LEU A 187 -0.86 20.07 -33.75
N TYR A 188 -1.94 20.85 -33.87
CA TYR A 188 -2.69 20.95 -35.12
C TYR A 188 -1.90 21.63 -36.24
N VAL A 189 -1.11 22.66 -35.91
CA VAL A 189 -0.17 23.27 -36.87
C VAL A 189 0.87 22.26 -37.34
N LEU A 190 1.51 21.52 -36.42
CA LEU A 190 2.49 20.48 -36.77
C LEU A 190 1.88 19.36 -37.61
N PHE A 191 0.63 18.98 -37.34
CA PHE A 191 -0.10 18.00 -38.14
C PHE A 191 -0.34 18.54 -39.57
N GLU A 192 -0.78 19.79 -39.69
CA GLU A 192 -1.00 20.44 -40.99
C GLU A 192 0.30 20.50 -41.80
N GLU A 193 1.42 20.83 -41.16
CA GLU A 193 2.75 20.86 -41.77
C GLU A 193 3.21 19.46 -42.21
N ALA A 194 3.09 18.44 -41.35
CA ALA A 194 3.56 17.09 -41.64
C ALA A 194 2.78 16.40 -42.76
N PHE A 195 1.47 16.66 -42.86
CA PHE A 195 0.58 15.95 -43.78
C PHE A 195 0.02 16.82 -44.91
N ASN A 196 0.43 18.09 -44.99
CA ASN A 196 -0.10 19.10 -45.93
C ASN A 196 -1.63 19.15 -45.95
N LYS A 197 -2.27 18.89 -44.82
CA LYS A 197 -3.73 18.79 -44.71
C LYS A 197 -4.22 19.01 -43.29
N LYS A 198 -5.34 19.73 -43.18
CA LYS A 198 -6.04 19.93 -41.90
C LYS A 198 -6.62 18.62 -41.36
N PRO A 199 -6.50 18.35 -40.04
CA PRO A 199 -7.16 17.20 -39.45
C PRO A 199 -8.68 17.35 -39.56
N SER A 200 -9.35 16.27 -39.98
CA SER A 200 -10.82 16.24 -40.06
C SER A 200 -11.46 16.39 -38.67
N SER A 201 -12.73 16.78 -38.61
CA SER A 201 -13.45 16.86 -37.32
C SER A 201 -13.43 15.53 -36.55
N TYR A 202 -13.47 14.40 -37.26
CA TYR A 202 -13.33 13.07 -36.66
C TYR A 202 -11.93 12.83 -36.07
N MET A 203 -10.87 13.20 -36.81
CA MET A 203 -9.49 13.11 -36.34
C MET A 203 -9.25 14.01 -35.13
N LYS A 204 -9.75 15.25 -35.14
CA LYS A 204 -9.65 16.17 -33.99
C LYS A 204 -10.23 15.54 -32.73
N LYS A 205 -11.45 15.01 -32.79
CA LYS A 205 -12.07 14.29 -31.66
C LYS A 205 -11.21 13.12 -31.15
N LYS A 206 -10.63 12.33 -32.06
CA LYS A 206 -9.74 11.22 -31.70
C LYS A 206 -8.46 11.70 -31.03
N ILE A 207 -7.87 12.79 -31.53
CA ILE A 207 -6.67 13.41 -30.99
C ILE A 207 -6.96 14.00 -29.61
N ASP A 208 -8.07 14.73 -29.45
CA ASP A 208 -8.51 15.27 -28.16
C ASP A 208 -8.70 14.16 -27.12
N THR A 209 -9.43 13.08 -27.45
CA THR A 209 -9.61 11.92 -26.56
C THR A 209 -8.29 11.20 -26.25
N PHE A 210 -7.34 11.16 -27.19
CA PHE A 210 -6.03 10.57 -26.97
C PHE A 210 -5.18 11.43 -26.02
N ILE A 211 -5.23 12.75 -26.17
CA ILE A 211 -4.52 13.72 -25.33
C ILE A 211 -5.12 13.77 -23.92
N GLU A 212 -6.44 13.64 -23.76
CA GLU A 212 -7.07 13.53 -22.43
C GLU A 212 -6.50 12.36 -21.60
N ASN A 213 -5.94 11.34 -22.27
CA ASN A 213 -5.33 10.17 -21.66
C ASN A 213 -3.79 10.14 -21.77
N SER A 214 -3.16 11.19 -22.30
CA SER A 214 -1.73 11.23 -22.63
C SER A 214 -1.08 12.57 -22.26
N ASN A 215 0.25 12.63 -22.18
CA ASN A 215 0.95 13.90 -21.99
C ASN A 215 1.13 14.62 -23.35
N LEU A 216 0.50 15.79 -23.51
CA LEU A 216 0.55 16.60 -24.74
C LEU A 216 1.99 16.97 -25.15
N GLU A 217 2.85 17.30 -24.19
CA GLU A 217 4.24 17.69 -24.45
C GLU A 217 5.02 16.52 -25.07
N PHE A 218 4.85 15.32 -24.51
CA PHE A 218 5.46 14.11 -25.05
C PHE A 218 4.98 13.80 -26.47
N VAL A 219 3.67 13.97 -26.74
CA VAL A 219 3.11 13.74 -28.07
C VAL A 219 3.68 14.74 -29.09
N ILE A 220 3.76 16.02 -28.73
CA ILE A 220 4.36 17.06 -29.57
C ILE A 220 5.83 16.75 -29.85
N GLU A 221 6.59 16.32 -28.85
CA GLU A 221 8.02 15.99 -29.00
C GLU A 221 8.24 14.78 -29.91
N VAL A 222 7.46 13.71 -29.75
CA VAL A 222 7.48 12.54 -30.64
C VAL A 222 7.12 12.92 -32.07
N PHE A 223 6.10 13.77 -32.25
CA PHE A 223 5.68 14.20 -33.58
C PHE A 223 6.76 15.03 -34.28
N LYS A 224 7.41 15.94 -33.53
CA LYS A 224 8.57 16.71 -34.00
C LYS A 224 9.74 15.81 -34.37
N LEU A 225 9.96 14.70 -33.66
CA LEU A 225 11.04 13.75 -33.97
C LEU A 225 10.76 12.95 -35.25
N LEU A 226 9.51 12.51 -35.44
CA LEU A 226 9.12 11.62 -36.54
C LEU A 226 8.92 12.36 -37.87
N TYR A 227 8.46 13.61 -37.81
CA TYR A 227 8.03 14.36 -39.01
C TYR A 227 8.82 15.66 -39.23
N ARG A 228 9.95 15.85 -38.53
CA ARG A 228 10.94 16.86 -38.95
C ARG A 228 11.60 16.42 -40.26
N THR A 229 11.24 17.08 -41.35
CA THR A 229 12.10 17.28 -42.52
C THR A 229 12.86 18.58 -42.39
#